data_AF-A0A2M7CHH6-F1
#
_entry.id   AF-A0A2M7CHH6-F1
#
_cell.length_a   1.000
_cell.length_b   1.000
_cell.length_c   1.000
_cell.angle_alpha   90.00
_cell.angle_beta   90.00
_cell.angle_gamma   90.00
#
_symmetry.space_group_name_H-M   'P 1'
#
loop_
_entity.id
_entity.type
_entity.pdbx_description
1 polymer ?
#
loop_
_entity_poly.entity_id
_entity_poly.type
_entity_poly.pdbx_seq_one_letter_code
_entity_poly.pdbx_strand_id
1 'polypeptide(L)' 'MFTRILIFIASLVLGYLGLRYNYWVVKTVGKSQWVENKFGAGMTFAVYQLMALIIIILGFAHLIGAI' A
#
# COMPACT_ATOMS: atom_id res chain seq x y z
N MET A 1 -9.62 -22.24 -2.11
CA MET A 1 -8.89 -21.86 -0.88
C MET A 1 -7.40 -21.63 -1.12
N PHE A 2 -6.67 -22.60 -1.67
CA PHE A 2 -5.21 -22.49 -1.90
C PHE A 2 -4.79 -21.22 -2.69
N THR A 3 -5.47 -20.92 -3.81
CA THR A 3 -5.20 -19.71 -4.61
C THR A 3 -5.45 -18.42 -3.83
N ARG A 4 -6.48 -18.38 -2.96
CA ARG A 4 -6.80 -17.21 -2.14
C ARG A 4 -5.74 -16.94 -1.08
N ILE A 5 -5.19 -18.02 -0.50
CA ILE A 5 -4.08 -17.94 0.46
C ILE A 5 -2.82 -17.39 -0.23
N LEU A 6 -2.50 -17.87 -1.43
CA LEU A 6 -1.37 -17.34 -2.22
C LEU A 6 -1.52 -15.85 -2.53
N ILE A 7 -2.71 -15.43 -2.96
CA ILE A 7 -2.99 -14.00 -3.22
C ILE A 7 -2.83 -13.18 -1.96
N PHE A 8 -3.36 -13.64 -0.82
CA PHE A 8 -3.20 -12.94 0.46
C PHE A 8 -1.72 -12.81 0.86
N ILE A 9 -0.94 -13.88 0.75
CA ILE A 9 0.50 -13.84 1.06
C ILE A 9 1.21 -12.85 0.14
N ALA A 10 0.91 -12.84 -1.16
CA ALA A 10 1.48 -11.89 -2.10
C ALA A 10 1.11 -10.44 -1.75
N SER A 11 -0.16 -10.17 -1.45
CA SER A 11 -0.64 -8.85 -1.00
C SER A 11 0.00 -8.42 0.32
N LEU A 12 0.20 -9.34 1.25
CA LEU A 12 0.81 -9.06 2.55
C LEU A 12 2.29 -8.73 2.40
N VAL A 13 3.03 -9.47 1.58
CA VAL A 13 4.44 -9.18 1.25
C VAL A 13 4.55 -7.83 0.54
N LEU A 14 3.73 -7.59 -0.49
CA LEU A 14 3.74 -6.32 -1.22
C LEU A 14 3.37 -5.13 -0.34
N GLY A 15 2.33 -5.27 0.48
CA GLY A 15 1.92 -4.22 1.43
C GLY A 15 2.98 -3.97 2.51
N TYR A 16 3.59 -5.03 3.05
CA TYR A 16 4.68 -4.89 4.01
C TYR A 16 5.89 -4.18 3.39
N LEU A 17 6.31 -4.57 2.20
CA LEU A 17 7.39 -3.90 1.47
C LEU A 17 7.03 -2.44 1.17
N GLY A 18 5.78 -2.17 0.78
CA GLY A 18 5.24 -0.84 0.56
C GLY A 18 5.32 0.04 1.81
N LEU A 19 5.03 -0.50 3.00
CA LEU A 19 5.14 0.23 4.27
C LEU A 19 6.61 0.40 4.70
N ARG A 20 7.41 -0.66 4.60
CA ARG A 20 8.82 -0.68 5.04
C ARG A 20 9.70 0.24 4.20
N TYR A 21 9.52 0.22 2.88
CA TYR A 21 10.34 0.96 1.92
C TYR A 21 9.64 2.21 1.39
N ASN A 22 8.52 2.64 1.98
CA ASN A 22 7.79 3.81 1.53
C ASN A 22 8.69 5.05 1.43
N TYR A 23 9.52 5.29 2.44
CA TYR A 23 10.39 6.47 2.46
C TYR A 23 11.39 6.45 1.30
N TRP A 24 11.91 5.26 0.99
CA TRP A 24 12.79 5.07 -0.16
C TRP A 24 12.04 5.28 -1.48
N VAL A 25 10.82 4.75 -1.61
CA VAL A 25 9.96 4.94 -2.79
C VAL A 25 9.66 6.41 -3.02
N VAL A 26 9.21 7.15 -2.00
CA VAL A 26 8.89 8.59 -2.12
C VAL A 26 10.14 9.42 -2.42
N LYS A 27 11.31 9.04 -1.88
CA LYS A 27 12.57 9.71 -2.15
C LYS A 27 13.07 9.45 -3.59
N THR A 28 12.87 8.25 -4.12
CA THR A 28 13.31 7.87 -5.47
C THR A 28 12.35 8.33 -6.56
N VAL A 29 11.04 8.15 -6.36
CA VAL A 29 9.98 8.52 -7.33
C VAL A 29 9.69 10.03 -7.29
N GLY A 30 9.96 10.67 -6.15
CA GLY A 30 9.65 12.07 -5.92
C GLY A 30 8.30 12.26 -5.23
N LYS A 31 8.12 13.44 -4.64
CA LYS A 31 6.86 13.80 -4.00
C LYS A 31 5.81 14.11 -5.05
N SER A 32 4.60 13.63 -4.86
CA SER A 32 3.49 13.93 -5.75
C SER A 32 2.96 15.33 -5.47
N GLN A 33 3.23 16.29 -6.36
CA GLN A 33 2.74 17.66 -6.21
C GLN A 33 1.21 17.73 -6.07
N TRP A 34 0.48 16.81 -6.71
CA TRP A 34 -0.98 16.75 -6.58
C TRP A 34 -1.42 16.43 -5.14
N VAL A 35 -0.73 15.50 -4.49
CA VAL A 35 -1.04 15.11 -3.10
C VAL A 35 -0.64 16.22 -2.14
N GLU A 36 0.56 16.79 -2.30
CA GLU A 36 1.06 17.86 -1.45
C GLU A 36 0.17 19.11 -1.53
N ASN A 37 -0.33 19.46 -2.72
CA ASN A 37 -1.19 20.64 -2.91
C ASN A 37 -2.60 20.47 -2.31
N LYS A 38 -3.12 19.22 -2.25
CA LYS A 38 -4.47 18.95 -1.70
C LYS A 38 -4.48 18.64 -0.22
N PHE A 39 -3.49 17.89 0.25
CA PHE A 39 -3.47 17.35 1.62
C PHE A 39 -2.45 18.05 2.52
N GLY A 40 -1.52 18.81 1.94
CA GLY A 40 -0.48 19.52 2.68
C GLY A 40 0.90 18.88 2.55
N ALA A 41 1.91 19.61 3.03
CA ALA A 41 3.31 19.22 2.91
C ALA A 41 3.60 17.91 3.67
N GLY A 42 4.25 16.96 3.00
CA GLY A 42 4.62 15.65 3.55
C GLY A 42 3.55 14.57 3.41
N MET A 43 2.35 14.91 2.94
CA MET A 43 1.25 13.96 2.84
C MET A 43 1.43 12.92 1.75
N THR A 44 2.33 13.14 0.78
CA THR A 44 2.68 12.10 -0.20
C THR A 44 3.08 10.80 0.49
N PHE A 45 3.91 10.88 1.54
CA PHE A 45 4.36 9.72 2.29
C PHE A 45 3.20 8.97 2.96
N ALA A 46 2.31 9.71 3.63
CA ALA A 46 1.14 9.15 4.29
C ALA A 46 0.19 8.48 3.28
N VAL A 47 0.02 9.05 2.09
CA VAL A 47 -0.82 8.47 1.02
C VAL A 47 -0.25 7.14 0.52
N TYR A 48 1.06 7.05 0.31
CA TYR A 48 1.68 5.77 -0.05
C TYR A 48 1.57 4.73 1.08
N GLN A 49 1.58 5.16 2.35
CA GLN A 49 1.39 4.23 3.49
C GLN A 49 -0.05 3.70 3.48
N LEU A 50 -1.02 4.60 3.28
CA LEU A 50 -2.44 4.26 3.14
C LEU A 50 -2.68 3.29 1.98
N MET A 51 -2.07 3.52 0.81
CA MET A 51 -2.19 2.61 -0.33
C MET A 51 -1.64 1.22 0.00
N ALA A 52 -0.47 1.14 0.62
CA ALA A 52 0.11 -0.13 1.03
C ALA A 52 -0.79 -0.89 2.03
N LEU A 53 -1.43 -0.14 2.94
CA LEU A 53 -2.36 -0.70 3.93
C LEU A 53 -3.65 -1.21 3.28
N ILE A 54 -4.19 -0.47 2.29
CA ILE A 54 -5.34 -0.90 1.49
C ILE A 54 -5.05 -2.20 0.75
N ILE A 55 -3.84 -2.38 0.19
CA ILE A 55 -3.46 -3.63 -0.48
C ILE A 55 -3.54 -4.83 0.47
N ILE A 56 -3.10 -4.66 1.72
CA ILE A 56 -3.20 -5.72 2.75
C ILE A 56 -4.67 -6.02 3.07
N ILE A 57 -5.49 -4.99 3.26
CA ILE A 57 -6.92 -5.13 3.55
C ILE A 57 -7.65 -5.85 2.41
N LEU A 58 -7.37 -5.50 1.15
CA LEU A 58 -7.97 -6.15 -0.02
C LEU A 58 -7.52 -7.61 -0.13
N GLY A 59 -6.24 -7.90 0.11
CA GLY A 59 -5.77 -9.28 0.18
C GLY A 59 -6.48 -10.08 1.27
N PHE A 60 -6.72 -9.48 2.43
CA PHE A 60 -7.45 -10.12 3.53
C PHE A 60 -8.93 -10.33 3.20
N ALA A 61 -9.59 -9.32 2.59
CA ALA A 61 -10.97 -9.42 2.11
C ALA A 61 -11.14 -10.56 1.09
N HIS A 62 -10.15 -10.75 0.22
CA HIS A 62 -10.12 -11.85 -0.74
C HIS A 62 -9.93 -13.22 -0.07
N LEU A 63 -9.14 -13.28 1.01
CA LEU A 63 -8.92 -14.50 1.78
C LEU A 63 -10.23 -15.01 2.41
N ILE A 64 -10.97 -14.11 3.07
CA ILE A 64 -12.26 -14.43 3.71
C ILE A 64 -13.40 -14.63 2.69
N GLY A 65 -13.16 -14.32 1.42
CA GLY A 65 -14.14 -14.47 0.35
C GLY A 65 -15.22 -13.40 0.32
N ALA A 66 -14.93 -12.22 0.90
CA ALA A 66 -15.80 -11.05 0.78
C ALA A 66 -15.76 -10.43 -0.62
N ILE A 67 -14.67 -10.69 -1.37
CA ILE A 67 -14.41 -10.29 -2.75
C ILE A 67 -13.75 -11.48 -3.46
#